data_AF-A0A7C3WVG9-F1
#
_entry.id   AF-A0A7C3WVG9-F1
#
_cell.length_a   1.000
_cell.length_b   1.000
_cell.length_c   1.000
_cell.angle_alpha   90.00
_cell.angle_beta   90.00
_cell.angle_gamma   90.00
#
_symmetry.space_group_name_H-M   'P 1'
#
loop_
_entity.id
_entity.type
_entity.pdbx_description
1 polymer ?
#
loop_
_entity_poly.entity_id
_entity_poly.type
_entity_poly.pdbx_seq_one_letter_code
_entity_poly.pdbx_strand_id
1 'polypeptide(L)'
;MAIDLRTFAAYLQRAGQDVSDILLRKYLTDEQIKQLQLQLASQAQLLQQRLAAEAQQGELNRQSELQRTQMIEEAENKRAEAARKIQEANLSVEEEYRRKANEGDPVAKEAIGLYYSMLGQAALGQEVPEQAEKRLKEIAPPLYGLYGQAQFNIQLKEAAEEAREKATPVVNPIAEETKQLATALAAAERRVASLEKQVMSAKKALDAAQVNRQGSAADQKKRIENAQDNYNQLVAALKAAEEQRDMLKDQLSIQQPVSNLYNFYAKYGATPSEERIGAEMKAAQRKSEPEESYYSESEKVILNRIAETLAKAIPNWNELTDFEKNQLIKEKYWKYLEEKIAAGNPQYAEILKNARKREEDEAKKKNK
;
A
#
# COMPACT_ATOMS: atom_id res chain seq x y z
N MET A 1 -43.74 -7.43 -28.86
CA MET A 1 -43.25 -8.81 -28.68
C MET A 1 -41.90 -8.70 -27.98
N ALA A 2 -41.88 -8.75 -26.64
CA ALA A 2 -40.66 -8.57 -25.86
C ALA A 2 -39.93 -9.91 -25.79
N ILE A 3 -38.80 -10.03 -26.49
CA ILE A 3 -37.93 -11.20 -26.35
C ILE A 3 -37.31 -11.09 -24.96
N ASP A 4 -37.59 -12.07 -24.10
CA ASP A 4 -37.04 -12.18 -22.76
C ASP A 4 -35.51 -12.14 -22.83
N LEU A 5 -34.89 -11.22 -22.08
CA LEU A 5 -33.46 -11.00 -22.01
C LEU A 5 -32.69 -12.27 -21.59
N ARG A 6 -33.32 -13.18 -20.84
CA ARG A 6 -32.74 -14.50 -20.54
C ARG A 6 -32.65 -15.38 -21.78
N THR A 7 -33.68 -15.34 -22.63
CA THR A 7 -33.71 -16.08 -23.89
C THR A 7 -32.73 -15.50 -24.90
N PHE A 8 -32.57 -14.16 -24.94
CA PHE A 8 -31.57 -13.50 -25.79
C PHE A 8 -30.13 -13.75 -25.32
N ALA A 9 -29.87 -13.72 -24.01
CA ALA A 9 -28.56 -14.07 -23.45
C ALA A 9 -28.21 -15.54 -23.70
N ALA A 10 -29.17 -16.46 -23.53
CA ALA A 10 -28.99 -17.88 -23.87
C ALA A 10 -28.75 -18.10 -25.37
N TYR A 11 -29.39 -17.30 -26.24
CA TYR A 11 -29.18 -17.34 -27.69
C TYR A 11 -27.78 -16.83 -28.08
N LEU A 12 -27.29 -15.77 -27.43
CA LEU A 12 -25.93 -15.26 -27.62
C LEU A 12 -24.86 -16.21 -27.05
N GLN A 13 -25.14 -16.90 -25.95
CA GLN A 13 -24.24 -17.93 -25.41
C GLN A 13 -24.17 -19.15 -26.33
N ARG A 14 -25.30 -19.60 -26.89
CA ARG A 14 -25.34 -20.68 -27.91
C ARG A 14 -24.68 -20.25 -29.22
N ALA A 15 -25.00 -19.07 -29.75
CA ALA A 15 -24.39 -18.57 -30.97
C ALA A 15 -22.88 -18.31 -30.80
N GLY A 16 -22.44 -17.89 -29.60
CA GLY A 16 -21.02 -17.75 -29.26
C GLY A 16 -20.30 -19.10 -29.13
N GLN A 17 -20.96 -20.13 -28.56
CA GLN A 17 -20.44 -21.50 -28.54
C GLN A 17 -20.37 -22.10 -29.95
N ASP A 18 -21.40 -21.93 -30.78
CA ASP A 18 -21.45 -22.50 -32.13
C ASP A 18 -20.40 -21.85 -33.05
N VAL A 19 -20.22 -20.52 -32.99
CA VAL A 19 -19.20 -19.82 -33.79
C VAL A 19 -17.78 -20.13 -33.30
N SER A 20 -17.60 -20.28 -31.98
CA SER A 20 -16.31 -20.67 -31.40
C SER A 20 -15.96 -22.13 -31.72
N ASP A 21 -16.90 -23.07 -31.64
CA ASP A 21 -16.67 -24.48 -31.99
C ASP A 21 -16.43 -24.68 -33.49
N ILE A 22 -17.13 -23.94 -34.35
CA ILE A 22 -16.91 -23.97 -35.81
C ILE A 22 -15.53 -23.41 -36.16
N LEU A 23 -15.09 -22.32 -35.53
CA LEU A 23 -13.77 -21.74 -35.77
C LEU A 23 -12.65 -22.57 -35.15
N LEU A 24 -12.83 -23.10 -33.94
CA LEU A 24 -11.86 -23.98 -33.28
C LEU A 24 -11.67 -25.27 -34.08
N ARG A 25 -12.72 -25.95 -34.55
CA ARG A 25 -12.61 -27.18 -35.36
C ARG A 25 -12.05 -26.96 -36.77
N LYS A 26 -12.09 -25.73 -37.27
CA LYS A 26 -11.54 -25.37 -38.59
C LYS A 26 -10.03 -25.14 -38.57
N TYR A 27 -9.47 -24.80 -37.40
CA TYR A 27 -8.07 -24.43 -37.23
C TYR A 27 -7.31 -25.28 -36.19
N LEU A 28 -8.01 -26.08 -35.39
CA LEU A 28 -7.45 -26.94 -34.35
C LEU A 28 -8.06 -28.35 -34.46
N THR A 29 -7.29 -29.36 -34.08
CA THR A 29 -7.77 -30.74 -34.01
C THR A 29 -8.68 -30.94 -32.81
N ASP A 30 -9.58 -31.93 -32.88
CA ASP A 30 -10.48 -32.27 -31.75
C ASP A 30 -9.70 -32.54 -30.44
N GLU A 31 -8.47 -33.02 -30.54
CA GLU A 31 -7.58 -33.23 -29.40
C GLU A 31 -7.09 -31.91 -28.80
N GLN A 32 -6.72 -30.94 -29.63
CA GLN A 32 -6.33 -29.59 -29.18
C GLN A 32 -7.51 -28.86 -28.52
N ILE A 33 -8.72 -29.03 -29.05
CA ILE A 33 -9.94 -28.46 -28.48
C ILE A 33 -10.24 -29.07 -27.11
N LYS A 34 -10.12 -30.40 -26.97
CA LYS A 34 -10.25 -31.07 -25.67
C LYS A 34 -9.21 -30.57 -24.67
N GLN A 35 -7.95 -30.41 -25.09
CA GLN A 35 -6.91 -29.89 -24.18
C GLN A 35 -7.20 -28.45 -23.74
N LEU A 36 -7.64 -27.57 -24.64
CA LEU A 36 -8.05 -26.20 -24.31
C LEU A 36 -9.22 -26.16 -23.32
N GLN A 37 -10.24 -27.01 -23.53
CA GLN A 37 -11.37 -27.12 -22.63
C GLN A 37 -10.96 -27.63 -21.24
N LEU A 38 -10.06 -28.61 -21.19
CA LEU A 38 -9.51 -29.13 -19.93
C LEU A 38 -8.72 -28.04 -19.18
N GLN A 39 -7.91 -27.27 -19.92
CA GLN A 39 -7.11 -26.18 -19.38
C GLN A 39 -7.99 -25.06 -18.83
N LEU A 40 -9.05 -24.65 -19.56
CA LEU A 40 -10.02 -23.67 -19.08
C LEU A 40 -10.76 -24.14 -17.83
N ALA A 41 -11.20 -25.40 -17.80
CA ALA A 41 -11.88 -25.97 -16.64
C ALA A 41 -10.97 -25.98 -15.40
N SER A 42 -9.69 -26.33 -15.58
CA SER A 42 -8.71 -26.30 -14.49
C SER A 42 -8.45 -24.88 -13.97
N GLN A 43 -8.37 -23.88 -14.85
CA GLN A 43 -8.22 -22.47 -14.44
C GLN A 43 -9.46 -21.95 -13.71
N ALA A 44 -10.65 -22.28 -14.19
CA ALA A 44 -11.90 -21.88 -13.53
C ALA A 44 -12.00 -22.48 -12.11
N GLN A 45 -11.57 -23.73 -11.93
CA GLN A 45 -11.55 -24.39 -10.64
C GLN A 45 -10.51 -23.77 -9.69
N LEU A 46 -9.33 -23.41 -10.20
CA LEU A 46 -8.30 -22.70 -9.43
C LEU A 46 -8.78 -21.31 -8.98
N LEU A 47 -9.46 -20.56 -9.86
CA LEU A 47 -10.04 -19.26 -9.53
C LEU A 47 -11.13 -19.37 -8.46
N GLN A 48 -11.99 -20.39 -8.53
CA GLN A 48 -12.97 -20.64 -7.46
C GLN A 48 -12.31 -20.94 -6.12
N GLN A 49 -11.24 -21.72 -6.09
CA GLN A 49 -10.49 -22.00 -4.85
C GLN A 49 -9.85 -20.74 -4.28
N ARG A 50 -9.29 -19.87 -5.13
CA ARG A 50 -8.71 -18.59 -4.69
C ARG A 50 -9.76 -17.64 -4.11
N LEU A 51 -10.90 -17.50 -4.78
CA LEU A 51 -12.01 -16.67 -4.28
C LEU A 51 -12.53 -17.17 -2.92
N ALA A 52 -12.61 -18.50 -2.73
CA ALA A 52 -12.98 -19.09 -1.45
C ALA A 52 -11.93 -18.82 -0.35
N ALA A 53 -10.64 -18.89 -0.68
CA ALA A 53 -9.55 -18.60 0.24
C ALA A 53 -9.49 -17.11 0.62
N GLU A 54 -9.70 -16.19 -0.33
CA GLU A 54 -9.80 -14.76 -0.09
C GLU A 54 -10.98 -14.41 0.83
N ALA A 55 -12.15 -15.05 0.60
CA ALA A 55 -13.31 -14.87 1.47
C ALA A 55 -13.04 -15.30 2.92
N GLN A 56 -12.39 -16.45 3.12
CA GLN A 56 -11.98 -16.93 4.45
C GLN A 56 -10.95 -16.01 5.11
N GLN A 57 -9.97 -15.51 4.34
CA GLN A 57 -8.97 -14.57 4.85
C GLN A 57 -9.60 -13.23 5.25
N GLY A 58 -10.58 -12.74 4.46
CA GLY A 58 -11.34 -11.55 4.78
C GLY A 58 -12.12 -11.69 6.09
N GLU A 59 -12.69 -12.87 6.36
CA GLU A 59 -13.43 -13.14 7.58
C GLU A 59 -12.53 -13.24 8.82
N LEU A 60 -11.36 -13.90 8.69
CA LEU A 60 -10.32 -13.91 9.72
C LEU A 60 -9.81 -12.49 10.06
N ASN A 61 -9.61 -11.65 9.05
CA ASN A 61 -9.19 -10.27 9.26
C ASN A 61 -10.25 -9.46 10.02
N ARG A 62 -11.54 -9.59 9.65
CA ARG A 62 -12.65 -8.95 10.39
C ARG A 62 -12.73 -9.44 11.84
N GLN A 63 -12.56 -10.74 12.09
CA GLN A 63 -12.55 -11.27 13.45
C GLN A 63 -11.38 -10.73 14.28
N SER A 64 -10.19 -10.62 13.68
CA SER A 64 -9.01 -10.04 14.34
C SER A 64 -9.20 -8.55 14.66
N GLU A 65 -9.80 -7.78 13.75
CA GLU A 65 -10.14 -6.37 13.97
C GLU A 65 -11.18 -6.19 15.06
N LEU A 66 -12.22 -7.03 15.09
CA LEU A 66 -13.21 -7.04 16.17
C LEU A 66 -12.58 -7.34 17.52
N GLN A 67 -11.71 -8.37 17.61
CA GLN A 67 -11.00 -8.69 18.85
C GLN A 67 -10.08 -7.55 19.31
N ARG A 68 -9.34 -6.91 18.39
CA ARG A 68 -8.52 -5.74 18.72
C ARG A 68 -9.37 -4.60 19.25
N THR A 69 -10.50 -4.32 18.61
CA THR A 69 -11.40 -3.24 19.01
C THR A 69 -11.99 -3.50 20.40
N GLN A 70 -12.43 -4.74 20.66
CA GLN A 70 -12.91 -5.16 21.98
C GLN A 70 -11.84 -5.03 23.08
N MET A 71 -10.59 -5.44 22.80
CA MET A 71 -9.49 -5.28 23.77
C MET A 71 -9.18 -3.82 24.07
N ILE A 72 -9.23 -2.94 23.05
CA ILE A 72 -9.02 -1.49 23.23
C ILE A 72 -10.15 -0.91 24.09
N GLU A 73 -11.39 -1.20 23.76
CA GLU A 73 -12.57 -0.72 24.49
C GLU A 73 -12.57 -1.22 25.94
N GLU A 74 -12.20 -2.49 26.18
CA GLU A 74 -12.08 -3.04 27.53
C GLU A 74 -10.95 -2.36 28.32
N ALA A 75 -9.81 -2.09 27.68
CA ALA A 75 -8.70 -1.38 28.31
C ALA A 75 -9.05 0.08 28.64
N GLU A 76 -9.77 0.77 27.75
CA GLU A 76 -10.27 2.12 27.97
C GLU A 76 -11.30 2.16 29.09
N ASN A 77 -12.23 1.21 29.13
CA ASN A 77 -13.21 1.10 30.21
C ASN A 77 -12.54 0.84 31.56
N LYS A 78 -11.56 -0.06 31.63
CA LYS A 78 -10.78 -0.30 32.86
C LYS A 78 -9.99 0.94 33.29
N ARG A 79 -9.42 1.69 32.34
CA ARG A 79 -8.73 2.95 32.63
C ARG A 79 -9.72 4.01 33.14
N ALA A 80 -10.88 4.14 32.52
CA ALA A 80 -11.91 5.09 32.94
C ALA A 80 -12.47 4.75 34.32
N GLU A 81 -12.68 3.47 34.63
CA GLU A 81 -13.11 3.02 35.95
C GLU A 81 -12.04 3.27 37.02
N ALA A 82 -10.77 2.99 36.71
CA ALA A 82 -9.66 3.32 37.61
C ALA A 82 -9.55 4.84 37.85
N ALA A 83 -9.70 5.64 36.80
CA ALA A 83 -9.70 7.10 36.91
C ALA A 83 -10.87 7.61 37.77
N ARG A 84 -12.08 7.04 37.62
CA ARG A 84 -13.23 7.36 38.48
C ARG A 84 -12.98 7.01 39.94
N LYS A 85 -12.46 5.82 40.23
CA LYS A 85 -12.14 5.41 41.61
C LYS A 85 -11.10 6.32 42.26
N ILE A 86 -10.09 6.75 41.51
CA ILE A 86 -9.10 7.72 41.97
C ILE A 86 -9.77 9.07 42.23
N GLN A 87 -10.63 9.54 41.32
CA GLN A 87 -11.33 10.80 41.46
C GLN A 87 -12.30 10.82 42.66
N GLU A 88 -13.03 9.74 42.91
CA GLU A 88 -13.90 9.56 44.08
C GLU A 88 -13.10 9.55 45.38
N ALA A 89 -11.99 8.81 45.42
CA ALA A 89 -11.09 8.81 46.58
C ALA A 89 -10.52 10.21 46.86
N ASN A 90 -10.17 10.94 45.79
CA ASN A 90 -9.63 12.28 45.87
C ASN A 90 -10.66 13.31 46.40
N LEU A 91 -11.88 13.27 45.86
CA LEU A 91 -13.00 14.09 46.34
C LEU A 91 -13.32 13.81 47.80
N SER A 92 -13.32 12.54 48.20
CA SER A 92 -13.58 12.14 49.59
C SER A 92 -12.55 12.72 50.57
N VAL A 93 -11.27 12.78 50.18
CA VAL A 93 -10.21 13.36 51.02
C VAL A 93 -10.41 14.88 51.16
N GLU A 94 -10.67 15.58 50.06
CA GLU A 94 -10.91 17.04 50.09
C GLU A 94 -12.16 17.39 50.93
N GLU A 95 -13.26 16.64 50.75
CA GLU A 95 -14.50 16.81 51.50
C GLU A 95 -14.33 16.56 53.00
N GLU A 96 -13.55 15.55 53.40
CA GLU A 96 -13.27 15.27 54.80
C GLU A 96 -12.55 16.44 55.48
N TYR A 97 -11.51 16.98 54.84
CA TYR A 97 -10.77 18.13 55.38
C TYR A 97 -11.63 19.40 55.38
N ARG A 98 -12.47 19.62 54.36
CA ARG A 98 -13.46 20.71 54.37
C ARG A 98 -14.46 20.58 55.52
N ARG A 99 -14.95 19.36 55.79
CA ARG A 99 -15.89 19.11 56.90
C ARG A 99 -15.23 19.42 58.25
N LYS A 100 -14.03 18.88 58.51
CA LYS A 100 -13.27 19.17 59.74
C LYS A 100 -12.97 20.66 59.89
N ALA A 101 -12.64 21.34 58.81
CA ALA A 101 -12.43 22.79 58.81
C ALA A 101 -13.70 23.55 59.22
N ASN A 102 -14.88 23.15 58.71
CA ASN A 102 -16.17 23.73 59.08
C ASN A 102 -16.57 23.43 60.53
N GLU A 103 -16.18 22.26 61.04
CA GLU A 103 -16.36 21.86 62.45
C GLU A 103 -15.42 22.64 63.41
N GLY A 104 -14.48 23.43 62.86
CA GLY A 104 -13.61 24.30 63.62
C GLY A 104 -12.20 23.78 63.87
N ASP A 105 -11.83 22.63 63.27
CA ASP A 105 -10.47 22.08 63.39
C ASP A 105 -9.45 23.07 62.79
N PRO A 106 -8.51 23.60 63.60
CA PRO A 106 -7.54 24.58 63.14
C PRO A 106 -6.54 23.99 62.13
N VAL A 107 -6.19 22.70 62.27
CA VAL A 107 -5.26 22.02 61.35
C VAL A 107 -5.93 21.80 59.99
N ALA A 108 -7.21 21.42 59.99
CA ALA A 108 -7.96 21.24 58.75
C ALA A 108 -8.22 22.58 58.03
N LYS A 109 -8.47 23.67 58.77
CA LYS A 109 -8.57 25.02 58.20
C LYS A 109 -7.27 25.47 57.54
N GLU A 110 -6.14 25.27 58.22
CA GLU A 110 -4.81 25.57 57.69
C GLU A 110 -4.52 24.75 56.42
N ALA A 111 -4.78 23.43 56.46
CA ALA A 111 -4.53 22.53 55.34
C ALA A 111 -5.36 22.86 54.09
N ILE A 112 -6.67 23.12 54.23
CA ILE A 112 -7.53 23.51 53.11
C ILE A 112 -7.14 24.89 52.54
N GLY A 113 -6.78 25.84 53.41
CA GLY A 113 -6.30 27.16 52.99
C GLY A 113 -5.03 27.07 52.17
N LEU A 114 -4.04 26.30 52.63
CA LEU A 114 -2.80 26.04 51.89
C LEU A 114 -3.09 25.34 50.56
N TYR A 115 -3.90 24.27 50.55
CA TYR A 115 -4.24 23.52 49.34
C TYR A 115 -4.81 24.42 48.23
N TYR A 116 -5.82 25.24 48.51
CA TYR A 116 -6.40 26.14 47.49
C TYR A 116 -5.49 27.29 47.09
N SER A 117 -4.72 27.85 48.05
CA SER A 117 -3.74 28.90 47.73
C SER A 117 -2.68 28.37 46.76
N MET A 118 -2.15 27.18 47.02
CA MET A 118 -1.14 26.54 46.18
C MET A 118 -1.71 26.16 44.80
N LEU A 119 -2.95 25.66 44.74
CA LEU A 119 -3.65 25.41 43.47
C LEU A 119 -3.86 26.68 42.65
N GLY A 120 -4.27 27.77 43.30
CA GLY A 120 -4.47 29.07 42.63
C GLY A 120 -3.17 29.62 42.05
N GLN A 121 -2.06 29.51 42.79
CA GLN A 121 -0.74 29.90 42.31
C GLN A 121 -0.28 29.03 41.14
N ALA A 122 -0.43 27.70 41.24
CA ALA A 122 -0.08 26.79 40.16
C ALA A 122 -0.89 27.05 38.88
N ALA A 123 -2.19 27.33 39.00
CA ALA A 123 -3.04 27.65 37.85
C ALA A 123 -2.70 28.99 37.18
N LEU A 124 -2.05 29.90 37.92
CA LEU A 124 -1.56 31.19 37.42
C LEU A 124 -0.09 31.13 36.97
N GLY A 125 0.56 29.95 37.00
CA GLY A 125 1.97 29.79 36.70
C GLY A 125 2.91 30.47 37.70
N GLN A 126 2.44 30.76 38.92
CA GLN A 126 3.24 31.39 39.96
C GLN A 126 4.01 30.35 40.77
N GLU A 127 5.21 30.71 41.22
CA GLU A 127 5.98 29.88 42.15
C GLU A 127 5.20 29.70 43.45
N VAL A 128 5.02 28.43 43.83
CA VAL A 128 4.42 28.10 45.11
C VAL A 128 5.49 28.24 46.19
N PRO A 129 5.23 28.97 47.30
CA PRO A 129 6.20 29.12 48.37
C PRO A 129 6.61 27.76 48.94
N GLU A 130 7.90 27.47 48.96
CA GLU A 130 8.47 26.22 49.47
C GLU A 130 8.01 25.93 50.92
N GLN A 131 7.82 26.99 51.70
CA GLN A 131 7.33 26.92 53.07
C GLN A 131 5.87 26.46 53.17
N ALA A 132 5.01 26.86 52.22
CA ALA A 132 3.62 26.41 52.13
C ALA A 132 3.56 24.94 51.71
N GLU A 133 4.41 24.53 50.76
CA GLU A 133 4.50 23.16 50.29
C GLU A 133 4.95 22.19 51.39
N LYS A 134 6.04 22.53 52.08
CA LYS A 134 6.55 21.77 53.22
C LYS A 134 5.51 21.67 54.33
N ARG A 135 4.80 22.77 54.60
CA ARG A 135 3.77 22.81 55.63
C ARG A 135 2.57 21.93 55.30
N LEU A 136 2.06 21.97 54.05
CA LEU A 136 0.95 21.12 53.62
C LEU A 136 1.33 19.63 53.68
N LYS A 137 2.56 19.29 53.28
CA LYS A 137 3.10 17.93 53.38
C LYS A 137 3.19 17.42 54.81
N GLU A 138 3.48 18.30 55.77
CA GLU A 138 3.55 17.95 57.19
C GLU A 138 2.16 17.80 57.84
N ILE A 139 1.23 18.72 57.57
CA ILE A 139 -0.06 18.76 58.28
C ILE A 139 -1.18 17.96 57.62
N ALA A 140 -1.10 17.74 56.31
CA ALA A 140 -2.10 17.01 55.54
C ALA A 140 -1.48 16.28 54.33
N PRO A 141 -0.70 15.20 54.55
CA PRO A 141 -0.09 14.42 53.48
C PRO A 141 -1.08 13.95 52.38
N PRO A 142 -2.34 13.56 52.69
CA PRO A 142 -3.32 13.23 51.66
C PRO A 142 -3.67 14.40 50.74
N LEU A 143 -3.85 15.61 51.29
CA LEU A 143 -4.11 16.83 50.49
C LEU A 143 -2.88 17.25 49.67
N TYR A 144 -1.67 17.03 50.19
CA TYR A 144 -0.45 17.23 49.43
C TYR A 144 -0.35 16.30 48.21
N GLY A 145 -0.75 15.03 48.38
CA GLY A 145 -0.84 14.07 47.26
C GLY A 145 -1.82 14.53 46.17
N LEU A 146 -2.95 15.11 46.57
CA LEU A 146 -3.93 15.70 45.64
C LEU A 146 -3.37 16.91 44.89
N TYR A 147 -2.68 17.80 45.60
CA TYR A 147 -2.02 18.95 45.00
C TYR A 147 -1.01 18.51 43.93
N GLY A 148 -0.18 17.50 44.19
CA GLY A 148 0.78 16.97 43.22
C GLY A 148 0.11 16.39 41.96
N GLN A 149 -1.02 15.69 42.10
CA GLN A 149 -1.79 15.22 40.94
C GLN A 149 -2.40 16.37 40.13
N ALA A 150 -2.92 17.40 40.80
CA ALA A 150 -3.46 18.58 40.14
C ALA A 150 -2.39 19.37 39.40
N GLN A 151 -1.21 19.54 40.00
CA GLN A 151 -0.05 20.19 39.37
C GLN A 151 0.42 19.44 38.13
N PHE A 152 0.51 18.10 38.19
CA PHE A 152 0.83 17.27 37.03
C PHE A 152 -0.20 17.43 35.90
N ASN A 153 -1.49 17.53 36.23
CA ASN A 153 -2.56 17.75 35.23
C ASN A 153 -2.49 19.15 34.60
N ILE A 154 -2.08 20.18 35.34
CA ILE A 154 -1.85 21.53 34.81
C ILE A 154 -0.68 21.50 33.82
N GLN A 155 0.45 20.91 34.20
CA GLN A 155 1.62 20.76 33.32
C GLN A 155 1.30 19.95 32.06
N LEU A 156 0.48 18.90 32.17
CA LEU A 156 0.02 18.12 31.01
C LEU A 156 -0.84 18.95 30.06
N LYS A 157 -1.70 19.82 30.58
CA LYS A 157 -2.52 20.72 29.76
C LYS A 157 -1.66 21.78 29.08
N GLU A 158 -0.73 22.39 29.81
CA GLU A 158 0.21 23.36 29.26
C GLU A 158 1.09 22.73 28.18
N ALA A 159 1.63 21.52 28.41
CA ALA A 159 2.39 20.79 27.41
C ALA A 159 1.54 20.40 26.18
N ALA A 160 0.26 20.07 26.38
CA ALA A 160 -0.66 19.77 25.28
C ALA A 160 -1.07 21.04 24.49
N GLU A 161 -1.21 22.18 25.15
CA GLU A 161 -1.48 23.47 24.52
C GLU A 161 -0.25 24.01 23.81
N GLU A 162 0.92 23.93 24.42
CA GLU A 162 2.19 24.26 23.79
C GLU A 162 2.47 23.34 22.59
N ALA A 163 2.14 22.04 22.69
CA ALA A 163 2.20 21.14 21.54
C ALA A 163 1.18 21.51 20.44
N ARG A 164 -0.01 22.01 20.81
CA ARG A 164 -1.01 22.50 19.85
C ARG A 164 -0.63 23.84 19.22
N GLU A 165 0.03 24.72 19.96
CA GLU A 165 0.44 26.05 19.52
C GLU A 165 1.73 25.98 18.68
N LYS A 166 2.65 25.08 19.03
CA LYS A 166 3.81 24.71 18.22
C LYS A 166 3.48 23.77 17.07
N ALA A 167 2.31 23.13 17.09
CA ALA A 167 1.75 22.50 15.90
C ALA A 167 1.30 23.60 14.93
N THR A 168 2.26 24.17 14.20
CA THR A 168 1.99 24.79 12.90
C THR A 168 1.04 23.89 12.13
N PRO A 169 0.00 24.42 11.44
CA PRO A 169 -0.72 23.61 10.48
C PRO A 169 0.34 23.09 9.52
N VAL A 170 0.65 21.80 9.63
CA VAL A 170 1.59 21.14 8.74
C VAL A 170 0.85 21.12 7.42
N VAL A 171 1.05 22.16 6.62
CA VAL A 171 0.82 22.08 5.18
C VAL A 171 1.77 20.99 4.75
N ASN A 172 1.28 19.76 4.70
CA ASN A 172 2.06 18.60 4.33
C ASN A 172 2.51 18.83 2.88
N PRO A 173 3.77 19.23 2.64
CA PRO A 173 4.20 19.57 1.27
C PRO A 173 4.14 18.32 0.39
N ILE A 174 4.29 17.13 1.00
CA ILE A 174 4.12 15.83 0.37
C ILE A 174 2.65 15.56 -0.01
N ALA A 175 1.66 16.10 0.73
CA ALA A 175 0.25 15.95 0.35
C ALA A 175 -0.10 16.77 -0.90
N GLU A 176 0.40 18.01 -1.00
CA GLU A 176 0.19 18.82 -2.21
C GLU A 176 0.97 18.26 -3.40
N GLU A 177 2.21 17.78 -3.22
CA GLU A 177 2.94 17.06 -4.27
C GLU A 177 2.21 15.78 -4.72
N THR A 178 1.71 14.96 -3.79
CA THR A 178 0.94 13.75 -4.11
C THR A 178 -0.32 14.09 -4.91
N LYS A 179 -0.99 15.19 -4.57
CA LYS A 179 -2.19 15.68 -5.28
C LYS A 179 -1.85 16.20 -6.68
N GLN A 180 -0.72 16.88 -6.84
CA GLN A 180 -0.21 17.32 -8.15
C GLN A 180 0.16 16.11 -9.02
N LEU A 181 0.86 15.11 -8.47
CA LEU A 181 1.18 13.85 -9.14
C LEU A 181 -0.08 13.10 -9.57
N ALA A 182 -1.10 12.98 -8.71
CA ALA A 182 -2.36 12.33 -9.05
C ALA A 182 -3.10 13.04 -10.20
N THR A 183 -3.06 14.38 -10.20
CA THR A 183 -3.65 15.19 -11.28
C THR A 183 -2.90 15.01 -12.59
N ALA A 184 -1.56 14.96 -12.54
CA ALA A 184 -0.70 14.71 -13.69
C ALA A 184 -0.92 13.30 -14.25
N LEU A 185 -1.05 12.28 -13.40
CA LEU A 185 -1.34 10.90 -13.81
C LEU A 185 -2.69 10.80 -14.53
N ALA A 186 -3.74 11.42 -13.98
CA ALA A 186 -5.06 11.45 -14.62
C ALA A 186 -5.04 12.15 -16.00
N ALA A 187 -4.20 13.18 -16.16
CA ALA A 187 -3.99 13.83 -17.46
C ALA A 187 -3.22 12.92 -18.44
N ALA A 188 -2.20 12.19 -17.97
CA ALA A 188 -1.44 11.23 -18.76
C ALA A 188 -2.31 10.05 -19.23
N GLU A 189 -3.15 9.49 -18.35
CA GLU A 189 -4.10 8.42 -18.70
C GLU A 189 -5.09 8.86 -19.79
N ARG A 190 -5.62 10.09 -19.71
CA ARG A 190 -6.48 10.67 -20.75
C ARG A 190 -5.75 10.81 -22.09
N ARG A 191 -4.47 11.20 -22.05
CA ARG A 191 -3.62 11.32 -23.24
C ARG A 191 -3.38 9.96 -23.89
N VAL A 192 -3.04 8.94 -23.11
CA VAL A 192 -2.88 7.55 -23.58
C VAL A 192 -4.16 7.07 -24.23
N ALA A 193 -5.31 7.18 -23.55
CA ALA A 193 -6.60 6.76 -24.10
C ALA A 193 -6.99 7.51 -25.39
N SER A 194 -6.59 8.78 -25.53
CA SER A 194 -6.79 9.53 -26.78
C SER A 194 -5.87 9.06 -27.90
N LEU A 195 -4.60 8.78 -27.60
CA LEU A 195 -3.62 8.31 -28.57
C LEU A 195 -3.95 6.90 -29.05
N GLU A 196 -4.40 6.00 -28.16
CA GLU A 196 -4.89 4.67 -28.52
C GLU A 196 -6.02 4.73 -29.57
N LYS A 197 -6.98 5.63 -29.39
CA LYS A 197 -8.06 5.86 -30.36
C LYS A 197 -7.52 6.36 -31.70
N GLN A 198 -6.54 7.27 -31.68
CA GLN A 198 -5.91 7.79 -32.90
C GLN A 198 -5.11 6.70 -33.62
N VAL A 199 -4.35 5.87 -32.90
CA VAL A 199 -3.61 4.72 -33.43
C VAL A 199 -4.57 3.71 -34.07
N MET A 200 -5.68 3.38 -33.42
CA MET A 200 -6.70 2.50 -34.01
C MET A 200 -7.30 3.09 -35.29
N SER A 201 -7.60 4.39 -35.30
CA SER A 201 -8.12 5.08 -36.48
C SER A 201 -7.10 5.11 -37.62
N ALA A 202 -5.84 5.41 -37.32
CA ALA A 202 -4.75 5.43 -38.29
C ALA A 202 -4.48 4.03 -38.84
N LYS A 203 -4.57 2.99 -38.01
CA LYS A 203 -4.45 1.60 -38.45
C LYS A 203 -5.54 1.21 -39.42
N LYS A 204 -6.80 1.56 -39.13
CA LYS A 204 -7.92 1.36 -40.07
C LYS A 204 -7.72 2.11 -41.38
N ALA A 205 -7.20 3.33 -41.33
CA ALA A 205 -6.91 4.11 -42.53
C ALA A 205 -5.77 3.49 -43.37
N LEU A 206 -4.74 2.97 -42.73
CA LEU A 206 -3.65 2.24 -43.38
C LEU A 206 -4.17 0.96 -44.06
N ASP A 207 -4.95 0.15 -43.34
CA ASP A 207 -5.53 -1.08 -43.88
C ASP A 207 -6.47 -0.78 -45.08
N ALA A 208 -7.25 0.31 -45.00
CA ALA A 208 -8.08 0.78 -46.10
C ALA A 208 -7.26 1.25 -47.32
N ALA A 209 -6.14 1.96 -47.10
CA ALA A 209 -5.25 2.40 -48.16
C ALA A 209 -4.54 1.23 -48.87
N GLN A 210 -4.25 0.15 -48.15
CA GLN A 210 -3.65 -1.08 -48.71
C GLN A 210 -4.63 -1.87 -49.58
N VAL A 211 -5.92 -1.88 -49.23
CA VAL A 211 -6.97 -2.61 -49.96
C VAL A 211 -7.52 -1.82 -51.15
N ASN A 212 -7.55 -0.48 -51.07
CA ASN A 212 -8.18 0.36 -52.10
C ASN A 212 -7.22 0.65 -53.27
N ARG A 213 -7.46 0.00 -54.41
CA ARG A 213 -6.67 0.15 -55.67
C ARG A 213 -7.23 1.23 -56.61
N GLN A 214 -7.48 2.43 -56.10
CA GLN A 214 -7.90 3.57 -56.93
C GLN A 214 -6.73 4.52 -57.19
N GLY A 215 -6.47 4.82 -58.47
CA GLY A 215 -5.41 5.74 -58.93
C GLY A 215 -4.25 5.02 -59.63
N SER A 216 -3.18 5.76 -59.93
CA SER A 216 -1.95 5.18 -60.49
C SER A 216 -1.18 4.41 -59.42
N ALA A 217 -0.35 3.43 -59.82
CA ALA A 217 0.51 2.68 -58.89
C ALA A 217 1.44 3.59 -58.07
N ALA A 218 1.91 4.70 -58.64
CA ALA A 218 2.75 5.68 -57.94
C ALA A 218 1.97 6.44 -56.86
N ASP A 219 0.74 6.86 -57.16
CA ASP A 219 -0.13 7.56 -56.19
C ASP A 219 -0.55 6.63 -55.05
N GLN A 220 -0.79 5.35 -55.36
CA GLN A 220 -1.15 4.36 -54.36
C GLN A 220 0.01 4.08 -53.40
N LYS A 221 1.23 3.94 -53.93
CA LYS A 221 2.43 3.78 -53.11
C LYS A 221 2.62 4.97 -52.15
N LYS A 222 2.49 6.19 -52.66
CA LYS A 222 2.63 7.41 -51.86
C LYS A 222 1.55 7.55 -50.76
N ARG A 223 0.32 7.10 -51.03
CA ARG A 223 -0.77 7.07 -50.04
C ARG A 223 -0.51 6.07 -48.92
N ILE A 224 0.01 4.87 -49.25
CA ILE A 224 0.35 3.86 -48.26
C ILE A 224 1.53 4.32 -47.41
N GLU A 225 2.59 4.87 -48.01
CA GLU A 225 3.73 5.44 -47.27
C GLU A 225 3.29 6.54 -46.30
N ASN A 226 2.49 7.51 -46.74
CA ASN A 226 1.99 8.57 -45.86
C ASN A 226 1.11 8.04 -44.71
N ALA A 227 0.26 7.03 -44.96
CA ALA A 227 -0.57 6.42 -43.93
C ALA A 227 0.26 5.59 -42.93
N GLN A 228 1.31 4.92 -43.42
CA GLN A 228 2.26 4.16 -42.61
C GLN A 228 3.09 5.08 -41.72
N ASP A 229 3.58 6.20 -42.26
CA ASP A 229 4.35 7.19 -41.51
C ASP A 229 3.52 7.82 -40.40
N ASN A 230 2.27 8.19 -40.70
CA ASN A 230 1.33 8.71 -39.70
C ASN A 230 1.02 7.68 -38.59
N TYR A 231 0.83 6.41 -38.96
CA TYR A 231 0.65 5.33 -37.98
C TYR A 231 1.88 5.16 -37.08
N ASN A 232 3.09 5.12 -37.66
CA ASN A 232 4.33 4.97 -36.92
C ASN A 232 4.58 6.15 -35.96
N GLN A 233 4.28 7.39 -36.37
CA GLN A 233 4.38 8.57 -35.51
C GLN A 233 3.42 8.50 -34.31
N LEU A 234 2.18 8.05 -34.54
CA LEU A 234 1.19 7.90 -33.46
C LEU A 234 1.55 6.77 -32.49
N VAL A 235 2.12 5.65 -32.98
CA VAL A 235 2.62 4.56 -32.11
C VAL A 235 3.79 5.04 -31.26
N ALA A 236 4.73 5.80 -31.83
CA ALA A 236 5.84 6.38 -31.07
C ALA A 236 5.35 7.37 -30.00
N ALA A 237 4.37 8.21 -30.34
CA ALA A 237 3.76 9.15 -29.39
C ALA A 237 2.97 8.43 -28.27
N LEU A 238 2.29 7.32 -28.59
CA LEU A 238 1.60 6.48 -27.61
C LEU A 238 2.60 5.88 -26.62
N LYS A 239 3.68 5.26 -27.12
CA LYS A 239 4.72 4.66 -26.28
C LYS A 239 5.35 5.67 -25.31
N ALA A 240 5.68 6.87 -25.80
CA ALA A 240 6.20 7.94 -24.94
C ALA A 240 5.20 8.40 -23.87
N ALA A 241 3.89 8.41 -24.20
CA ALA A 241 2.85 8.76 -23.24
C ALA A 241 2.61 7.66 -22.20
N GLU A 242 2.75 6.38 -22.58
CA GLU A 242 2.70 5.24 -21.68
C GLU A 242 3.88 5.23 -20.70
N GLU A 243 5.11 5.47 -21.19
CA GLU A 243 6.31 5.61 -20.36
C GLU A 243 6.13 6.76 -19.34
N GLN A 244 5.61 7.91 -19.77
CA GLN A 244 5.33 9.03 -18.86
C GLN A 244 4.26 8.69 -17.81
N ARG A 245 3.20 7.98 -18.20
CA ARG A 245 2.16 7.50 -17.26
C ARG A 245 2.75 6.56 -16.22
N ASP A 246 3.59 5.61 -16.65
CA ASP A 246 4.16 4.60 -15.76
C ASP A 246 5.15 5.24 -14.77
N MET A 247 5.99 6.18 -15.22
CA MET A 247 6.82 6.98 -14.32
C MET A 247 6.01 7.74 -13.25
N LEU A 248 4.90 8.36 -13.64
CA LEU A 248 4.03 9.08 -12.70
C LEU A 248 3.34 8.13 -11.71
N LYS A 249 2.97 6.93 -12.17
CA LYS A 249 2.38 5.89 -11.35
C LYS A 249 3.37 5.35 -10.31
N ASP A 250 4.61 5.14 -10.71
CA ASP A 250 5.68 4.71 -9.81
C ASP A 250 5.97 5.78 -8.75
N GLN A 251 6.09 7.05 -9.15
CA GLN A 251 6.25 8.17 -8.22
C GLN A 251 5.09 8.26 -7.21
N LEU A 252 3.85 8.11 -7.69
CA LEU A 252 2.67 8.13 -6.82
C LEU A 252 2.67 6.94 -5.84
N SER A 253 3.07 5.75 -6.29
CA SER A 253 3.13 4.56 -5.44
C SER A 253 4.12 4.69 -4.27
N ILE A 254 5.15 5.53 -4.43
CA ILE A 254 6.15 5.84 -3.40
C ILE A 254 5.65 6.96 -2.48
N GLN A 255 5.07 8.03 -3.02
CA GLN A 255 4.66 9.19 -2.23
C GLN A 255 3.35 8.98 -1.45
N GLN A 256 2.41 8.21 -1.98
CA GLN A 256 1.08 8.04 -1.39
C GLN A 256 1.09 7.40 0.01
N PRO A 257 1.91 6.37 0.31
CA PRO A 257 2.08 5.85 1.67
C PRO A 257 2.62 6.88 2.67
N VAL A 258 3.55 7.73 2.22
CA VAL A 258 4.13 8.80 3.05
C VAL A 258 3.10 9.88 3.35
N SER A 259 2.31 10.28 2.34
CA SER A 259 1.19 11.20 2.51
C SER A 259 0.15 10.67 3.49
N ASN A 260 -0.19 9.37 3.40
CA ASN A 260 -1.09 8.70 4.35
C ASN A 260 -0.54 8.70 5.78
N LEU A 261 0.77 8.49 5.95
CA LEU A 261 1.44 8.55 7.24
C LEU A 261 1.32 9.95 7.86
N TYR A 262 1.58 11.01 7.10
CA TYR A 262 1.38 12.37 7.58
C TYR A 262 -0.07 12.67 7.98
N ASN A 263 -1.04 12.25 7.16
CA ASN A 263 -2.46 12.43 7.48
C ASN A 263 -2.87 11.68 8.75
N PHE A 264 -2.31 10.50 8.98
CA PHE A 264 -2.52 9.73 10.20
C PHE A 264 -2.02 10.47 11.44
N TYR A 265 -0.78 10.97 11.42
CA TYR A 265 -0.20 11.70 12.56
C TYR A 265 -0.87 13.06 12.79
N ALA A 266 -1.24 13.77 11.73
CA ALA A 266 -1.96 15.03 11.81
C ALA A 266 -3.30 14.91 12.54
N LYS A 267 -4.01 13.76 12.40
CA LYS A 267 -5.26 13.49 13.14
C LYS A 267 -5.07 13.50 14.66
N TYR A 268 -3.86 13.25 15.14
CA TYR A 268 -3.52 13.22 16.56
C TYR A 268 -2.68 14.43 16.99
N GLY A 269 -2.56 15.47 16.14
CA GLY A 269 -1.77 16.66 16.44
C GLY A 269 -0.26 16.39 16.50
N ALA A 270 0.21 15.35 15.80
CA ALA A 270 1.61 14.93 15.79
C ALA A 270 2.21 15.02 14.37
N THR A 271 3.53 14.94 14.29
CA THR A 271 4.28 14.77 13.03
C THR A 271 5.05 13.43 13.06
N PRO A 272 5.11 12.71 11.93
CA PRO A 272 5.93 11.51 11.86
C PRO A 272 7.41 11.89 11.92
N SER A 273 8.23 11.07 12.60
CA SER A 273 9.68 11.29 12.65
C SER A 273 10.34 11.05 11.29
N GLU A 274 11.48 11.69 11.03
CA GLU A 274 12.26 11.49 9.79
C GLU A 274 12.64 10.02 9.57
N GLU A 275 12.98 9.29 10.63
CA GLU A 275 13.24 7.85 10.56
C GLU A 275 12.02 7.06 10.08
N ARG A 276 10.82 7.44 10.55
CA ARG A 276 9.57 6.78 10.16
C ARG A 276 9.20 7.11 8.71
N ILE A 277 9.40 8.35 8.29
CA ILE A 277 9.22 8.79 6.89
C ILE A 277 10.19 8.02 5.98
N GLY A 278 11.47 7.95 6.34
CA GLY A 278 12.48 7.21 5.59
C GLY A 278 12.22 5.70 5.53
N ALA A 279 11.68 5.11 6.59
CA ALA A 279 11.28 3.70 6.61
C ALA A 279 10.10 3.43 5.67
N GLU A 280 9.10 4.31 5.65
CA GLU A 280 7.92 4.17 4.79
C GLU A 280 8.28 4.40 3.31
N MET A 281 9.13 5.39 3.01
CA MET A 281 9.66 5.60 1.65
C MET A 281 10.44 4.40 1.14
N LYS A 282 11.33 3.83 1.97
CA LYS A 282 12.08 2.60 1.61
C LYS A 282 11.16 1.41 1.43
N ALA A 283 10.12 1.27 2.26
CA ALA A 283 9.14 0.20 2.13
C ALA A 283 8.28 0.33 0.88
N ALA A 284 7.93 1.56 0.49
CA ALA A 284 7.18 1.85 -0.73
C ALA A 284 8.06 1.67 -1.98
N GLN A 285 9.32 2.12 -1.96
CA GLN A 285 10.30 1.88 -3.03
C GLN A 285 10.51 0.38 -3.30
N ARG A 286 10.63 -0.43 -2.23
CA ARG A 286 10.70 -1.90 -2.36
C ARG A 286 9.46 -2.55 -2.98
N LYS A 287 8.32 -1.86 -2.99
CA LYS A 287 7.07 -2.33 -3.61
C LYS A 287 6.87 -1.78 -5.02
N SER A 288 7.53 -0.66 -5.37
CA SER A 288 7.42 0.01 -6.67
C SER A 288 8.50 -0.41 -7.66
N GLU A 289 9.63 -0.96 -7.19
CA GLU A 289 10.58 -1.62 -8.09
C GLU A 289 9.86 -2.78 -8.80
N PRO A 290 10.05 -2.97 -10.13
CA PRO A 290 9.70 -4.24 -10.75
C PRO A 290 10.35 -5.36 -9.92
N GLU A 291 9.78 -6.56 -9.89
CA GLU A 291 10.30 -7.71 -9.11
C GLU A 291 11.77 -8.13 -9.46
N GLU A 292 12.54 -7.29 -10.15
CA GLU A 292 13.99 -7.32 -10.27
C GLU A 292 14.70 -6.73 -9.04
N SER A 293 14.88 -7.56 -8.00
CA SER A 293 16.20 -7.73 -7.37
C SER A 293 16.06 -8.65 -6.15
N TYR A 294 15.52 -9.85 -6.36
CA TYR A 294 15.67 -10.91 -5.35
C TYR A 294 17.03 -11.59 -5.40
N TYR A 295 17.85 -11.37 -6.43
CA TYR A 295 19.18 -11.97 -6.60
C TYR A 295 20.28 -11.13 -5.95
N SER A 296 21.15 -11.76 -5.17
CA SER A 296 22.37 -11.13 -4.66
C SER A 296 23.30 -10.72 -5.81
N GLU A 297 24.25 -9.81 -5.55
CA GLU A 297 25.13 -9.26 -6.59
C GLU A 297 25.93 -10.34 -7.33
N SER A 298 26.31 -11.42 -6.63
CA SER A 298 26.95 -12.60 -7.23
C SER A 298 26.00 -13.42 -8.10
N GLU A 299 24.72 -13.52 -7.74
CA GLU A 299 23.69 -14.20 -8.54
C GLU A 299 23.36 -13.39 -9.81
N LYS A 300 23.31 -12.06 -9.72
CA LYS A 300 23.11 -11.18 -10.89
C LYS A 300 24.20 -11.35 -11.95
N VAL A 301 25.46 -11.45 -11.52
CA VAL A 301 26.60 -11.71 -12.43
C VAL A 301 26.45 -13.05 -13.15
N ILE A 302 25.98 -14.09 -12.45
CA ILE A 302 25.75 -15.42 -13.04
C ILE A 302 24.60 -15.38 -14.03
N LEU A 303 23.47 -14.76 -13.65
CA LEU A 303 22.28 -14.64 -14.49
C LEU A 303 22.56 -13.84 -15.77
N ASN A 304 23.27 -12.72 -15.67
CA ASN A 304 23.66 -11.91 -16.83
C ASN A 304 24.53 -12.72 -17.79
N ARG A 305 25.49 -13.50 -17.26
CA ARG A 305 26.36 -14.34 -18.09
C ARG A 305 25.59 -15.47 -18.79
N ILE A 306 24.57 -16.01 -18.14
CA ILE A 306 23.65 -17.00 -18.73
C ILE A 306 22.80 -16.35 -19.82
N ALA A 307 22.24 -15.16 -19.55
CA ALA A 307 21.43 -14.41 -20.51
C ALA A 307 22.23 -14.05 -21.77
N GLU A 308 23.47 -13.57 -21.62
CA GLU A 308 24.37 -13.30 -22.75
C GLU A 308 24.71 -14.56 -23.57
N THR A 309 24.86 -15.70 -22.89
CA THR A 309 25.14 -16.97 -23.55
C THR A 309 23.93 -17.47 -24.34
N LEU A 310 22.72 -17.34 -23.76
CA LEU A 310 21.47 -17.70 -24.42
C LEU A 310 21.15 -16.78 -25.60
N ALA A 311 21.39 -15.48 -25.46
CA ALA A 311 21.21 -14.50 -26.52
C ALA A 311 22.08 -14.78 -27.76
N LYS A 312 23.27 -15.36 -27.56
CA LYS A 312 24.15 -15.78 -28.66
C LYS A 312 23.77 -17.14 -29.26
N ALA A 313 23.16 -18.01 -28.46
CA ALA A 313 22.83 -19.38 -28.85
C ALA A 313 21.46 -19.51 -29.53
N ILE A 314 20.54 -18.57 -29.30
CA ILE A 314 19.16 -18.62 -29.79
C ILE A 314 18.99 -17.60 -30.94
N PRO A 315 18.80 -18.04 -32.19
CA PRO A 315 18.76 -17.16 -33.37
C PRO A 315 17.67 -16.06 -33.32
N ASN A 316 16.57 -16.31 -32.61
CA ASN A 316 15.45 -15.39 -32.50
C ASN A 316 15.28 -14.85 -31.07
N TRP A 317 16.36 -14.74 -30.30
CA TRP A 317 16.32 -14.28 -28.92
C TRP A 317 15.54 -12.97 -28.73
N ASN A 318 15.68 -12.03 -29.66
CA ASN A 318 15.04 -10.71 -29.57
C ASN A 318 13.53 -10.75 -29.84
N GLU A 319 13.02 -11.83 -30.44
CA GLU A 319 11.59 -12.02 -30.72
C GLU A 319 10.84 -12.68 -29.55
N LEU A 320 11.57 -13.22 -28.56
CA LEU A 320 10.99 -13.80 -27.35
C LEU A 320 10.44 -12.71 -26.43
N THR A 321 9.32 -13.02 -25.78
CA THR A 321 8.78 -12.20 -24.70
C THR A 321 9.71 -12.20 -23.49
N ASP A 322 9.63 -11.16 -22.65
CA ASP A 322 10.46 -11.08 -21.45
C ASP A 322 10.17 -12.23 -20.47
N PHE A 323 8.93 -12.73 -20.46
CA PHE A 323 8.57 -13.93 -19.71
C PHE A 323 9.31 -15.18 -20.22
N GLU A 324 9.35 -15.42 -21.53
CA GLU A 324 10.02 -16.57 -22.13
C GLU A 324 11.54 -16.51 -21.93
N LYS A 325 12.14 -15.33 -22.11
CA LYS A 325 13.56 -15.09 -21.82
C LYS A 325 13.88 -15.41 -20.37
N ASN A 326 13.05 -14.93 -19.44
CA ASN A 326 13.24 -15.17 -18.01
C ASN A 326 13.08 -16.65 -17.62
N GLN A 327 12.15 -17.40 -18.22
CA GLN A 327 12.03 -18.84 -17.98
C GLN A 327 13.28 -19.61 -18.45
N LEU A 328 13.79 -19.29 -19.64
CA LEU A 328 14.99 -19.93 -20.19
C LEU A 328 16.25 -19.63 -19.38
N ILE A 329 16.43 -18.37 -18.96
CA ILE A 329 17.54 -17.96 -18.08
C ILE A 329 17.47 -18.72 -16.77
N LYS A 330 16.27 -18.82 -16.19
CA LYS A 330 16.02 -19.47 -14.91
C LYS A 330 16.30 -20.97 -14.96
N GLU A 331 15.84 -21.67 -16.00
CA GLU A 331 16.11 -23.11 -16.19
C GLU A 331 17.62 -23.39 -16.30
N LYS A 332 18.35 -22.57 -17.05
CA LYS A 332 19.81 -22.67 -17.17
C LYS A 332 20.53 -22.32 -15.88
N TYR A 333 20.02 -21.36 -15.12
CA TYR A 333 20.57 -20.97 -13.83
C TYR A 333 20.50 -22.10 -12.82
N TRP A 334 19.37 -22.81 -12.74
CA TRP A 334 19.23 -23.99 -11.87
C TRP A 334 20.23 -25.08 -12.21
N LYS A 335 20.33 -25.41 -13.50
CA LYS A 335 21.27 -26.42 -13.98
C LYS A 335 22.73 -26.04 -13.69
N TYR A 336 23.07 -24.76 -13.86
CA TYR A 336 24.40 -24.23 -13.53
C TYR A 336 24.73 -24.40 -12.05
N LEU A 337 23.80 -24.11 -11.15
CA LEU A 337 24.01 -24.29 -9.70
C LEU A 337 24.19 -25.77 -9.35
N GLU A 338 23.37 -26.66 -9.91
CA GLU A 338 23.45 -28.11 -9.69
C GLU A 338 24.79 -28.70 -10.18
N GLU A 339 25.25 -28.28 -11.36
CA GLU A 339 26.56 -28.67 -11.91
C GLU A 339 27.73 -28.17 -11.05
N LYS A 340 27.66 -26.95 -10.50
CA LYS A 340 28.71 -26.41 -9.63
C LYS A 340 28.77 -27.10 -8.28
N ILE A 341 27.62 -27.50 -7.74
CA ILE A 341 27.53 -28.30 -6.51
C ILE A 341 28.12 -29.70 -6.75
N ALA A 342 27.76 -30.35 -7.86
CA ALA A 342 28.29 -31.65 -8.24
C ALA A 342 29.81 -31.62 -8.47
N ALA A 343 30.35 -30.48 -8.95
CA ALA A 343 31.78 -30.24 -9.09
C ALA A 343 32.50 -29.89 -7.77
N GLY A 344 31.85 -30.03 -6.61
CA GLY A 344 32.48 -29.85 -5.30
C GLY A 344 32.56 -28.41 -4.81
N ASN A 345 31.71 -27.51 -5.30
CA ASN A 345 31.64 -26.12 -4.82
C ASN A 345 30.43 -25.91 -3.89
N PRO A 346 30.55 -26.16 -2.58
CA PRO A 346 29.42 -26.19 -1.64
C PRO A 346 28.77 -24.82 -1.42
N GLN A 347 29.47 -23.72 -1.70
CA GLN A 347 28.93 -22.35 -1.63
C GLN A 347 27.70 -22.13 -2.53
N TYR A 348 27.57 -22.89 -3.62
CA TYR A 348 26.41 -22.83 -4.50
C TYR A 348 25.19 -23.59 -3.96
N ALA A 349 25.37 -24.48 -2.97
CA ALA A 349 24.26 -25.20 -2.34
C ALA A 349 23.40 -24.27 -1.47
N GLU A 350 24.03 -23.29 -0.81
CA GLU A 350 23.33 -22.29 -0.02
C GLU A 350 22.56 -21.31 -0.92
N ILE A 351 23.15 -20.93 -2.06
CA ILE A 351 22.51 -20.13 -3.10
C ILE A 351 21.28 -20.86 -3.67
N LEU A 352 21.43 -22.15 -4.01
CA LEU A 352 20.33 -22.99 -4.51
C LEU A 352 19.19 -23.12 -3.49
N LYS A 353 19.51 -23.35 -2.22
CA LYS A 353 18.52 -23.48 -1.13
C LYS A 353 17.73 -22.18 -0.93
N ASN A 354 18.43 -21.03 -0.94
CA ASN A 354 17.79 -19.72 -0.81
C ASN A 354 16.95 -19.37 -2.05
N ALA A 355 17.39 -19.75 -3.24
CA ALA A 355 16.61 -19.57 -4.47
C ALA A 355 15.32 -20.40 -4.46
N ARG A 356 15.35 -21.68 -4.05
CA ARG A 356 14.14 -22.52 -4.01
C ARG A 356 13.14 -22.07 -2.95
N LYS A 357 13.63 -21.64 -1.78
CA LYS A 357 12.78 -21.07 -0.73
C LYS A 357 12.04 -19.81 -1.21
N ARG A 358 12.71 -18.96 -1.99
CA ARG A 358 12.10 -17.76 -2.61
C ARG A 358 10.99 -18.14 -3.60
N GLU A 359 11.18 -19.17 -4.43
CA GLU A 359 10.12 -19.65 -5.32
C GLU A 359 8.90 -20.19 -4.56
N GLU A 360 9.12 -20.93 -3.48
CA GLU A 360 8.02 -21.41 -2.63
C GLU A 360 7.25 -20.26 -2.00
N ASP A 361 7.93 -19.21 -1.58
CA ASP A 361 7.31 -18.03 -0.98
C ASP A 361 6.58 -17.16 -2.03
N GLU A 362 7.09 -17.08 -3.26
CA GLU A 362 6.40 -16.46 -4.40
C GLU A 362 5.18 -17.26 -4.86
N ALA A 363 5.29 -18.58 -4.92
CA ALA A 363 4.16 -19.46 -5.24
C ALA A 363 3.05 -19.35 -4.19
N LYS A 364 3.42 -19.18 -2.91
CA LYS A 364 2.47 -18.91 -1.81
C LYS A 364 1.85 -17.51 -1.91
N LYS A 365 2.60 -16.49 -2.34
CA LYS A 365 2.07 -15.13 -2.55
C LYS A 365 1.14 -15.02 -3.75
N LYS A 366 1.42 -15.75 -4.85
CA LYS A 366 0.54 -15.78 -6.03
C LYS A 366 -0.75 -16.59 -5.81
N ASN A 367 -0.82 -17.39 -4.76
CA ASN A 367 -1.99 -18.20 -4.36
C ASN A 367 -2.76 -17.63 -3.15
N LYS A 368 -2.35 -16.46 -2.65
CA LYS A 368 -3.15 -15.58 -1.79
C LYS A 368 -3.70 -14.44 -2.64
#